data_AF-A0A1B7N4J3-F1
#
_entry.id   AF-A0A1B7N4J3-F1
#
_cell.length_a   1.000
_cell.length_b   1.000
_cell.length_c   1.000
_cell.angle_alpha   90.00
_cell.angle_beta   90.00
_cell.angle_gamma   90.00
#
_symmetry.space_group_name_H-M   'P 1'
#
loop_
_entity.id
_entity.type
_entity.pdbx_description
1 polymer ?
#
loop_
_entity_poly.entity_id
_entity_poly.type
_entity_poly.pdbx_seq_one_letter_code
_entity_poly.pdbx_strand_id
1 'polypeptide(L)' 'MQWIRPRTPRTYTRAAHLAQLIASIGHPPKERSNITLADSVANLEGEDKRLFLEFVSRVLQWLPEKRSTPAELLFRPLAS' A
#
# COMPACT_ATOMS: atom_id res chain seq x y z
N MET A 1 -19.73 -33.50 31.84
CA MET A 1 -20.63 -32.52 31.19
C MET A 1 -19.79 -31.36 30.68
N GLN A 2 -19.51 -31.33 29.37
CA GLN A 2 -18.67 -30.31 28.73
C GLN A 2 -19.54 -29.15 28.27
N TRP A 3 -19.43 -28.00 28.93
CA TRP A 3 -20.14 -26.79 28.55
C TRP A 3 -19.49 -26.20 27.28
N ILE A 4 -20.22 -26.29 26.16
CA ILE A 4 -19.87 -25.59 24.93
C ILE A 4 -19.95 -24.09 25.21
N ARG A 5 -18.82 -23.38 25.14
CA ARG A 5 -18.84 -21.91 25.21
C ARG A 5 -19.64 -21.37 24.01
N PRO A 6 -20.66 -20.52 24.21
CA PRO A 6 -21.35 -19.89 23.10
C PRO A 6 -20.32 -19.12 22.26
N ARG A 7 -20.24 -19.43 20.97
CA ARG A 7 -19.51 -18.58 20.03
C ARG A 7 -20.21 -17.22 20.05
N THR A 8 -19.59 -16.24 20.69
CA THR A 8 -20.05 -14.85 20.65
C THR A 8 -20.22 -14.44 19.18
N PRO A 9 -21.32 -13.77 18.80
CA PRO A 9 -21.47 -13.23 17.45
C PRO A 9 -20.23 -12.40 17.11
N ARG A 10 -19.62 -12.63 15.95
CA ARG A 10 -18.51 -11.80 15.46
C ARG A 10 -19.07 -10.39 15.21
N THR A 11 -19.06 -9.55 16.23
CA THR A 11 -19.38 -8.13 16.07
C THR A 11 -18.27 -7.50 15.25
N TYR A 12 -18.60 -7.07 14.04
CA TYR A 12 -17.71 -6.30 13.17
C TYR A 12 -17.60 -4.88 13.73
N THR A 13 -16.77 -4.71 14.75
CA THR A 13 -16.45 -3.39 15.28
C THR A 13 -15.40 -2.74 14.39
N ARG A 14 -15.48 -1.42 14.21
CA ARG A 14 -14.49 -0.64 13.46
C ARG A 14 -13.05 -0.91 13.94
N ALA A 15 -12.88 -1.14 15.23
CA ALA A 15 -11.60 -1.52 15.83
C ALA A 15 -11.10 -2.91 15.38
N ALA A 16 -11.98 -3.92 15.33
CA ALA A 16 -11.61 -5.26 14.85
C ALA A 16 -11.24 -5.25 13.35
N HIS A 17 -11.95 -4.47 12.55
CA HIS A 17 -11.63 -4.31 11.13
C HIS A 17 -10.28 -3.61 10.92
N LEU A 18 -10.02 -2.52 11.66
CA LEU A 18 -8.72 -1.84 11.62
C LEU A 18 -7.58 -2.76 12.08
N ALA A 19 -7.77 -3.54 13.14
CA ALA A 19 -6.79 -4.51 13.60
C ALA A 19 -6.46 -5.56 12.52
N GLN A 20 -7.47 -5.99 11.76
CA GLN A 20 -7.27 -6.92 10.65
C GLN A 20 -6.50 -6.30 9.48
N LEU A 21 -6.79 -5.05 9.11
CA LEU A 21 -6.02 -4.32 8.09
C LEU A 21 -4.55 -4.13 8.50
N ILE A 22 -4.30 -3.77 9.76
CA ILE A 22 -2.94 -3.61 10.31
C ILE A 22 -2.18 -4.95 10.29
N ALA A 23 -2.84 -6.05 10.65
CA ALA A 23 -2.23 -7.37 10.65
C ALA A 23 -1.88 -7.87 9.23
N SER A 24 -2.66 -7.50 8.21
CA SER A 24 -2.45 -7.96 6.83
C SER A 24 -1.50 -7.09 6.01
N ILE A 25 -1.47 -5.78 6.25
CA ILE A 25 -0.74 -4.81 5.41
C ILE A 25 0.38 -4.10 6.21
N GLY A 26 0.46 -4.36 7.52
CA GLY A 26 1.39 -3.69 8.43
C GLY A 26 0.79 -2.39 9.01
N HIS A 27 1.47 -1.85 10.01
CA HIS A 27 1.09 -0.56 10.56
C HIS A 27 1.19 0.51 9.47
N PRO A 28 0.20 1.42 9.35
CA PRO A 28 0.39 2.62 8.55
C PRO A 28 1.67 3.30 9.05
N PRO A 29 2.55 3.78 8.15
CA PRO A 29 3.85 4.29 8.53
C PRO A 29 3.73 5.31 9.67
N LYS A 30 4.13 4.91 10.87
CA LYS A 30 4.35 5.82 11.99
C LYS A 30 5.79 6.25 11.85
N GLU A 31 5.98 7.52 11.49
CA GLU A 31 7.25 8.18 11.22
C GLU A 31 7.85 7.90 9.84
N ARG A 32 8.03 8.99 9.09
CA ARG A 32 8.73 9.00 7.82
C ARG A 32 10.21 8.83 8.15
N SER A 33 10.82 7.74 7.69
CA SER A 33 12.27 7.75 7.50
C SER A 33 12.63 8.95 6.61
N ASN A 34 13.74 9.63 6.89
CA ASN A 34 14.22 10.75 6.07
C ASN A 34 14.66 10.32 4.65
N ILE A 35 14.50 9.04 4.32
CA ILE A 35 14.85 8.45 3.03
C ILE A 35 13.60 8.51 2.15
N THR A 36 13.70 9.24 1.04
CA THR A 36 12.64 9.30 0.04
C THR A 36 12.72 8.10 -0.90
N LEU A 37 11.65 7.82 -1.63
CA LEU A 37 11.67 6.81 -2.69
C LEU A 37 12.76 7.12 -3.74
N ALA A 38 13.01 8.40 -4.03
CA ALA A 38 14.02 8.83 -5.00
C ALA A 38 15.45 8.52 -4.55
N ASP A 39 15.71 8.57 -3.23
CA ASP A 39 17.02 8.23 -2.64
C ASP A 39 17.33 6.73 -2.77
N SER A 40 16.30 5.89 -2.69
CA SER A 40 16.43 4.44 -2.86
C SER A 40 16.67 3.99 -4.31
N VAL A 41 16.42 4.86 -5.30
CA VAL A 41 16.65 4.57 -6.73
C VAL A 41 18.01 5.12 -7.14
N ALA A 42 19.08 4.44 -6.74
CA ALA A 42 20.45 4.87 -7.02
C ALA A 42 20.93 4.52 -8.44
N ASN A 43 20.34 3.52 -9.09
CA ASN A 43 20.82 2.97 -10.37
C ASN A 43 20.19 3.61 -11.62
N LEU A 44 19.24 4.54 -11.45
CA LEU A 44 18.66 5.29 -12.55
C LEU A 44 19.01 6.76 -12.37
N GLU A 45 19.23 7.46 -13.47
CA GLU A 45 19.51 8.88 -13.50
C GLU A 45 18.66 9.57 -14.58
N GLY A 46 18.69 10.91 -14.59
CA GLY A 46 18.04 11.71 -15.62
C GLY A 46 16.56 11.38 -15.83
N GLU A 47 16.18 11.27 -17.10
CA GLU A 47 14.81 11.10 -17.54
C GLU A 47 14.23 9.72 -17.17
N ASP A 48 15.04 8.67 -17.24
CA ASP A 48 14.63 7.31 -16.87
C ASP A 48 14.27 7.23 -15.39
N LYS A 49 15.06 7.87 -14.51
CA LYS A 49 14.74 7.97 -13.09
C LYS A 49 13.42 8.72 -12.88
N ARG A 50 13.21 9.82 -13.61
CA ARG A 50 12.00 10.65 -13.50
C ARG A 50 10.75 9.85 -13.86
N LEU A 51 10.77 9.15 -15.00
CA LEU A 51 9.66 8.36 -15.50
C LEU A 51 9.37 7.16 -14.59
N PHE A 52 10.42 6.48 -14.11
CA PHE A 52 10.28 5.37 -13.17
C PHE A 52 9.63 5.82 -11.86
N LEU A 53 10.12 6.91 -11.25
CA LEU A 53 9.57 7.43 -10.00
C LEU A 53 8.12 7.88 -10.16
N GLU A 54 7.79 8.53 -11.29
CA GLU A 54 6.42 8.92 -11.60
C GLU A 54 5.49 7.70 -11.70
N PHE A 55 5.93 6.65 -12.37
CA PHE A 55 5.19 5.39 -12.47
C PHE A 55 4.98 4.74 -11.09
N VAL A 56 6.06 4.50 -10.35
CA VAL A 56 6.02 3.80 -9.05
C VAL A 56 5.20 4.58 -8.02
N SER A 57 5.20 5.91 -8.08
CA SER A 57 4.38 6.75 -7.19
C SER A 57 2.89 6.46 -7.29
N ARG A 58 2.39 5.98 -8.44
CA ARG A 58 0.98 5.61 -8.64
C ARG A 58 0.65 4.19 -8.20
N VAL A 59 1.65 3.31 -8.25
CA VAL A 59 1.54 1.92 -7.80
C VAL A 59 1.58 1.84 -6.28
N LEU A 60 2.51 2.56 -5.65
CA LEU A 60 2.76 2.54 -4.21
C LEU A 60 1.83 3.50 -3.43
N GLN A 61 0.53 3.44 -3.73
CA GLN A 61 -0.49 4.17 -2.97
C GLN A 61 -1.01 3.31 -1.82
N TRP A 62 -0.95 3.89 -0.62
CA TRP A 62 -1.43 3.24 0.61
C TRP A 62 -2.95 3.10 0.62
N LEU A 63 -3.66 4.16 0.23
CA LEU A 63 -5.11 4.13 0.11
C LEU A 63 -5.48 3.41 -1.20
N PRO A 64 -6.28 2.33 -1.14
CA PRO A 64 -6.65 1.57 -2.32
C PRO A 64 -7.39 2.42 -3.35
N GLU A 65 -8.20 3.41 -2.91
CA GLU A 65 -8.94 4.32 -3.78
C GLU A 65 -8.04 5.27 -4.58
N LYS A 66 -6.80 5.47 -4.14
CA LYS A 66 -5.80 6.30 -4.82
C LYS A 66 -4.87 5.50 -5.73
N ARG A 67 -4.89 4.16 -5.63
CA ARG A 67 -4.03 3.27 -6.40
C ARG A 67 -4.52 3.22 -7.85
N SER A 68 -3.65 3.52 -8.80
CA SER A 68 -3.99 3.36 -10.22
C SER A 68 -4.26 1.91 -10.57
N THR A 69 -5.21 1.69 -11.47
CA THR A 69 -5.54 0.36 -11.96
C THR A 69 -4.46 -0.15 -12.93
N PRO A 70 -4.32 -1.47 -13.11
CA PRO A 70 -3.39 -2.03 -14.11
C PRO A 70 -3.64 -1.47 -15.52
N ALA A 71 -4.90 -1.22 -15.89
CA ALA A 71 -5.25 -0.64 -17.19
C ALA A 71 -4.73 0.81 -17.33
N GLU A 72 -4.89 1.65 -16.32
CA GLU A 72 -4.38 3.03 -16.31
C GLU A 72 -2.85 3.10 -16.35
N LEU A 73 -2.18 2.11 -15.77
CA LEU A 73 -0.73 1.98 -15.78
C LEU A 73 -0.18 1.59 -17.16
N LEU A 74 -0.92 0.78 -17.93
CA LEU A 74 -0.53 0.32 -19.26
C LEU A 74 -0.73 1.38 -20.37
N PHE A 75 -1.74 2.24 -20.23
CA PHE A 75 -2.09 3.23 -21.27
C PHE A 75 -1.25 4.51 -21.24
N ARG A 76 -0.33 4.66 -20.27
CA ARG A 76 0.60 5.79 -20.22
C ARG A 76 2.01 5.32 -20.57
N PRO A 77 2.66 5.90 -21.60
CA PRO A 77 3.98 5.48 -22.00
C PRO A 77 4.98 5.75 -20.87
N LEU A 78 5.60 4.67 -20.37
CA LEU A 78 6.99 4.73 -19.95
C LEU A 78 7.73 5.08 -21.23
N ALA A 79 8.31 6.29 -21.33
CA ALA A 79 8.71 6.87 -22.61
C ALA A 79 9.49 5.90 -23.51
N SER A 80 9.16 5.95 -24.80
CA SER A 80 9.84 5.26 -25.90
C SER A 80 11.26 5.79 -26.12
#